data_AF-A0A950TGU3-F1
#
_entry.id   AF-A0A950TGU3-F1
#
_cell.length_a   1.000
_cell.length_b   1.000
_cell.length_c   1.000
_cell.angle_alpha   90.00
_cell.angle_beta   90.00
_cell.angle_gamma   90.00
#
_symmetry.space_group_name_H-M   'P 1'
#
loop_
_entity.id
_entity.type
_entity.pdbx_description
1 polymer ?
#
loop_
_entity_poly.entity_id
_entity_poly.type
_entity_poly.pdbx_seq_one_letter_code
_entity_poly.pdbx_strand_id
1 'polypeptide(L)'
;PGQITAGHCCSLALFGDEDRRRVIGKVAEAGIAVVSLPMCNMYLQDRRAGRTPRWRGVAPVHELAAAGIPVAVASDNTRDPFYAYGDLDMLEVFREATRILQLDHSDRPWLRLFGLAPAEIAGFRQHGRIATGLAADLVLTRARTIQELLSRPQHDRVVLVNGRAIERTLPDYRELDDLLKITRPASHQSRGHIEIGEEHHA
;
A
#
# COMPACT_ATOMS: atom_id res chain seq x y z
N PRO A 1 -28.33 -10.08 -4.93
CA PRO A 1 -27.26 -10.77 -4.15
C PRO A 1 -26.09 -9.80 -3.91
N GLY A 2 -25.62 -9.68 -2.66
CA GLY A 2 -24.47 -8.84 -2.31
C GLY A 2 -23.14 -9.54 -2.60
N GLN A 3 -22.08 -8.77 -2.86
CA GLN A 3 -20.73 -9.31 -3.02
C GLN A 3 -20.09 -9.48 -1.64
N ILE A 4 -19.61 -10.68 -1.34
CA ILE A 4 -18.94 -10.99 -0.07
C ILE A 4 -17.43 -10.83 -0.27
N THR A 5 -16.77 -10.18 0.68
CA THR A 5 -15.32 -10.00 0.69
C THR A 5 -14.73 -10.52 2.00
N ALA A 6 -13.69 -11.33 1.93
CA ALA A 6 -12.92 -11.81 3.07
C ALA A 6 -11.55 -11.13 3.12
N GLY A 7 -11.22 -10.51 4.25
CA GLY A 7 -9.90 -9.92 4.48
C GLY A 7 -8.90 -10.91 5.08
N HIS A 8 -7.62 -10.59 4.96
CA HIS A 8 -6.47 -11.33 5.50
C HIS A 8 -6.26 -12.72 4.90
N CYS A 9 -7.14 -13.68 5.22
CA CYS A 9 -7.06 -15.09 4.82
C CYS A 9 -5.67 -15.76 5.03
N CYS A 10 -4.86 -15.24 5.97
CA CYS A 10 -3.47 -15.67 6.20
C CYS A 10 -3.35 -17.14 6.59
N SER A 11 -4.33 -17.67 7.33
CA SER A 11 -4.34 -19.04 7.80
C SER A 11 -4.31 -20.07 6.67
N LEU A 12 -4.82 -19.71 5.48
CA LEU A 12 -4.76 -20.59 4.30
C LEU A 12 -3.32 -20.97 3.95
N ALA A 13 -2.34 -20.09 4.18
CA ALA A 13 -0.94 -20.40 3.90
C ALA A 13 -0.35 -21.49 4.82
N LEU A 14 -1.02 -21.82 5.93
CA LEU A 14 -0.60 -22.87 6.87
C LEU A 14 -1.29 -24.22 6.58
N PHE A 15 -2.27 -24.25 5.68
CA PHE A 15 -2.99 -25.47 5.37
C PHE A 15 -2.13 -26.38 4.50
N GLY A 16 -2.25 -27.69 4.69
CA GLY A 16 -1.74 -28.66 3.73
C GLY A 16 -2.37 -28.47 2.35
N ASP A 17 -1.66 -28.87 1.29
CA ASP A 17 -2.03 -28.56 -0.10
C ASP A 17 -3.42 -29.07 -0.51
N GLU A 18 -3.88 -30.20 0.04
CA GLU A 18 -5.23 -30.72 -0.21
C GLU A 18 -6.30 -29.82 0.38
N ASP A 19 -6.21 -29.51 1.67
CA ASP A 19 -7.17 -28.66 2.35
C ASP A 19 -7.17 -27.23 1.81
N ARG A 20 -5.99 -26.71 1.46
CA ARG A 20 -5.85 -25.38 0.85
C ARG A 20 -6.59 -25.32 -0.48
N ARG A 21 -6.36 -26.28 -1.38
CA ARG A 21 -7.08 -26.37 -2.67
C ARG A 21 -8.59 -26.55 -2.47
N ARG A 22 -9.00 -27.41 -1.53
CA ARG A 22 -10.42 -27.64 -1.22
C ARG A 22 -11.11 -26.37 -0.76
N VAL A 23 -10.48 -25.61 0.14
CA VAL A 23 -11.06 -24.34 0.64
C VAL A 23 -11.07 -23.28 -0.44
N ILE A 24 -9.98 -23.10 -1.18
CA ILE A 24 -9.93 -22.16 -2.32
C ILE A 24 -11.02 -22.48 -3.35
N GLY A 25 -11.24 -23.76 -3.67
CA GLY A 25 -12.33 -24.18 -4.56
C GLY A 25 -13.72 -23.75 -4.06
N LYS A 26 -13.99 -23.90 -2.77
CA LYS A 26 -15.26 -23.45 -2.17
C LYS A 26 -15.41 -21.92 -2.16
N VAL A 27 -14.31 -21.18 -1.93
CA VAL A 27 -14.31 -19.71 -2.00
C VAL A 27 -14.64 -19.23 -3.42
N ALA A 28 -14.06 -19.91 -4.42
CA ALA A 28 -14.35 -19.63 -5.84
C ALA A 28 -15.82 -19.95 -6.20
N GLU A 29 -16.33 -21.12 -5.83
CA GLU A 29 -17.72 -21.53 -6.05
C GLU A 29 -18.71 -20.55 -5.42
N ALA A 30 -18.39 -20.04 -4.23
CA ALA A 30 -19.21 -19.07 -3.52
C ALA A 30 -19.12 -17.64 -4.08
N GLY A 31 -18.21 -17.36 -5.02
CA GLY A 31 -18.01 -16.02 -5.58
C GLY A 31 -17.48 -14.99 -4.58
N ILE A 32 -16.74 -15.43 -3.56
CA ILE A 32 -16.18 -14.57 -2.51
C ILE A 32 -14.91 -13.91 -3.03
N ALA A 33 -14.80 -12.59 -2.88
CA ALA A 33 -13.57 -11.85 -3.11
C ALA A 33 -12.62 -11.93 -1.90
N VAL A 34 -11.32 -11.80 -2.12
CA VAL A 34 -10.32 -11.79 -1.05
C VAL A 34 -9.47 -10.53 -1.10
N VAL A 35 -9.25 -9.90 0.07
CA VAL A 35 -8.31 -8.78 0.22
C VAL A 35 -7.13 -9.23 1.06
N SER A 36 -5.94 -9.26 0.45
CA SER A 36 -4.67 -9.55 1.12
C SER A 36 -4.06 -8.26 1.66
N LEU A 37 -3.40 -8.32 2.83
CA LEU A 37 -2.88 -7.15 3.54
C LEU A 37 -1.39 -7.34 3.87
N PRO A 38 -0.50 -7.43 2.86
CA PRO A 38 0.82 -8.03 3.02
C PRO A 38 1.72 -7.35 4.04
N MET A 39 1.69 -6.02 4.10
CA MET A 39 2.52 -5.25 5.04
C MET A 39 2.12 -5.52 6.49
N CYS A 40 0.84 -5.35 6.83
CA CYS A 40 0.33 -5.59 8.18
C CYS A 40 0.39 -7.07 8.55
N ASN A 41 0.10 -7.97 7.62
CA ASN A 41 0.16 -9.40 7.91
C ASN A 41 1.60 -9.86 8.13
N MET A 42 2.57 -9.41 7.33
CA MET A 42 3.99 -9.70 7.57
C MET A 42 4.48 -9.10 8.90
N TYR A 43 3.94 -7.95 9.31
CA TYR A 43 4.27 -7.33 10.59
C TYR A 43 3.71 -8.09 11.81
N LEU A 44 2.49 -8.64 11.69
CA LEU A 44 1.75 -9.25 12.80
C LEU A 44 1.94 -10.77 12.90
N GLN A 45 1.96 -11.46 11.78
CA GLN A 45 1.97 -12.91 11.75
C GLN A 45 3.32 -13.46 12.15
N ASP A 46 3.28 -14.57 12.90
CA ASP A 46 4.47 -15.20 13.51
C ASP A 46 5.32 -14.29 14.41
N ARG A 47 4.77 -13.14 14.83
CA ARG A 47 5.45 -12.24 15.75
C ARG A 47 5.41 -12.81 17.16
N ARG A 48 6.57 -13.23 17.66
CA ARG A 48 6.77 -13.79 19.00
C ARG A 48 7.97 -13.14 19.68
N ALA A 49 7.94 -13.03 21.00
CA ALA A 49 9.10 -12.56 21.76
C ALA A 49 10.29 -13.52 21.60
N GLY A 50 11.51 -12.98 21.55
CA GLY A 50 12.75 -13.76 21.54
C GLY A 50 13.12 -14.44 20.21
N ARG A 51 12.38 -14.20 19.12
CA ARG A 51 12.78 -14.70 17.79
C ARG A 51 12.22 -13.88 16.62
N THR A 52 12.89 -13.98 15.47
CA THR A 52 12.39 -13.48 14.19
C THR A 52 11.24 -14.37 13.65
N PRO A 53 10.22 -13.80 12.98
CA PRO A 53 9.25 -14.54 12.18
C PRO A 53 9.91 -15.50 11.19
N ARG A 54 9.27 -16.64 10.93
CA ARG A 54 9.75 -17.75 10.09
C ARG A 54 8.95 -17.93 8.81
N TRP A 55 7.77 -17.30 8.71
CA TRP A 55 6.95 -17.30 7.50
C TRP A 55 6.35 -15.91 7.28
N ARG A 56 5.97 -15.62 6.04
CA ARG A 56 5.61 -14.24 5.61
C ARG A 56 4.26 -13.74 6.09
N GLY A 57 3.38 -14.60 6.60
CA GLY A 57 2.10 -14.13 7.13
C GLY A 57 0.98 -13.89 6.14
N VAL A 58 1.16 -14.12 4.84
CA VAL A 58 0.25 -13.60 3.80
C VAL A 58 -0.68 -14.66 3.21
N ALA A 59 -1.85 -14.24 2.70
CA ALA A 59 -2.73 -15.11 1.92
C ALA A 59 -2.00 -15.73 0.71
N PRO A 60 -2.38 -16.94 0.26
CA PRO A 60 -1.84 -17.56 -0.95
C PRO A 60 -2.40 -16.87 -2.22
N VAL A 61 -2.02 -15.62 -2.45
CA VAL A 61 -2.56 -14.73 -3.52
C VAL A 61 -2.43 -15.35 -4.92
N HIS A 62 -1.30 -16.03 -5.20
CA HIS A 62 -1.09 -16.70 -6.47
C HIS A 62 -2.12 -17.80 -6.74
N GLU A 63 -2.41 -18.61 -5.72
CA GLU A 63 -3.37 -19.73 -5.79
C GLU A 63 -4.81 -19.22 -5.88
N LEU A 64 -5.16 -18.21 -5.07
CA LEU A 64 -6.47 -17.57 -5.11
C LEU A 64 -6.74 -16.98 -6.50
N ALA A 65 -5.80 -16.20 -7.04
CA ALA A 65 -5.92 -15.62 -8.38
C ALA A 65 -5.94 -16.70 -9.47
N ALA A 66 -5.18 -17.80 -9.32
CA ALA A 66 -5.21 -18.92 -10.26
C ALA A 66 -6.58 -19.62 -10.30
N ALA A 67 -7.28 -19.65 -9.17
CA ALA A 67 -8.64 -20.20 -9.06
C ALA A 67 -9.73 -19.24 -9.57
N GLY A 68 -9.37 -18.07 -10.11
CA GLY A 68 -10.32 -17.08 -10.63
C GLY A 68 -11.03 -16.26 -9.54
N ILE A 69 -10.57 -16.35 -8.28
CA ILE A 69 -11.10 -15.54 -7.18
C ILE A 69 -10.70 -14.08 -7.40
N PRO A 70 -11.63 -13.11 -7.29
CA PRO A 70 -11.27 -11.70 -7.27
C PRO A 70 -10.38 -11.41 -6.06
N VAL A 71 -9.14 -10.96 -6.32
CA VAL A 71 -8.18 -10.60 -5.27
C VAL A 71 -7.82 -9.12 -5.38
N ALA A 72 -7.76 -8.45 -4.24
CA ALA A 72 -7.19 -7.12 -4.10
C ALA A 72 -6.14 -7.07 -2.98
N VAL A 73 -5.35 -6.00 -2.97
CA VAL A 73 -4.37 -5.72 -1.93
C VAL A 73 -4.64 -4.34 -1.32
N ALA A 74 -4.53 -4.23 0.00
CA ALA A 74 -4.67 -2.96 0.73
C ALA A 74 -3.63 -2.82 1.85
N SER A 75 -3.50 -1.61 2.40
CA SER A 75 -2.58 -1.30 3.51
C SER A 75 -3.01 -1.90 4.85
N ASP A 76 -4.32 -2.04 5.08
CA ASP A 76 -4.95 -2.35 6.38
C ASP A 76 -4.82 -1.17 7.35
N ASN A 77 -3.91 -1.26 8.31
CA ASN A 77 -3.73 -0.30 9.39
C ASN A 77 -2.76 0.83 9.02
N THR A 78 -2.89 1.98 9.68
CA THR A 78 -1.93 3.09 9.56
C THR A 78 -1.81 3.83 10.89
N ARG A 79 -0.61 3.79 11.47
CA ARG A 79 -0.25 4.45 12.75
C ARG A 79 -1.26 4.17 13.86
N ASP A 80 -1.59 2.90 14.07
CA ASP A 80 -2.55 2.45 15.07
C ASP A 80 -1.94 1.38 16.02
N PRO A 81 -2.67 0.87 17.02
CA PRO A 81 -2.16 -0.11 17.97
C PRO A 81 -1.69 -1.44 17.35
N PHE A 82 -2.14 -1.79 16.15
CA PHE A 82 -1.76 -3.02 15.46
C PHE A 82 -0.59 -2.80 14.50
N TYR A 83 -0.51 -1.65 13.84
CA TYR A 83 0.57 -1.31 12.92
C TYR A 83 1.00 0.15 13.13
N ALA A 84 2.19 0.33 13.70
CA ALA A 84 2.67 1.63 14.16
C ALA A 84 3.11 2.58 13.03
N TYR A 85 3.09 2.14 11.77
CA TYR A 85 3.67 2.85 10.62
C TYR A 85 2.63 3.09 9.52
N GLY A 86 3.06 3.66 8.40
CA GLY A 86 2.24 3.91 7.21
C GLY A 86 1.78 5.35 7.07
N ASP A 87 1.47 5.73 5.83
CA ASP A 87 0.97 7.06 5.43
C ASP A 87 -0.14 6.97 4.36
N LEU A 88 -0.78 5.79 4.21
CA LEU A 88 -1.82 5.48 3.22
C LEU A 88 -1.36 5.56 1.75
N ASP A 89 -0.05 5.47 1.47
CA ASP A 89 0.48 5.46 0.10
C ASP A 89 0.31 4.11 -0.61
N MET A 90 -0.65 4.01 -1.54
CA MET A 90 -0.85 2.79 -2.33
C MET A 90 0.32 2.43 -3.26
N LEU A 91 1.23 3.36 -3.59
CA LEU A 91 2.47 3.01 -4.30
C LEU A 91 3.49 2.35 -3.39
N GLU A 92 3.52 2.69 -2.10
CA GLU A 92 4.26 1.92 -1.10
C GLU A 92 3.68 0.52 -0.99
N VAL A 93 2.35 0.42 -0.82
CA VAL A 93 1.65 -0.86 -0.73
C VAL A 93 1.96 -1.74 -1.95
N PHE A 94 1.92 -1.20 -3.17
CA PHE A 94 2.30 -1.93 -4.38
C PHE A 94 3.76 -2.40 -4.36
N ARG A 95 4.67 -1.51 -3.95
CA ARG A 95 6.11 -1.79 -3.92
C ARG A 95 6.46 -2.88 -2.91
N GLU A 96 5.90 -2.83 -1.71
CA GLU A 96 6.14 -3.85 -0.69
C GLU A 96 5.39 -5.15 -0.97
N ALA A 97 4.13 -5.09 -1.38
CA ALA A 97 3.35 -6.27 -1.73
C ALA A 97 4.00 -7.07 -2.87
N THR A 98 4.59 -6.41 -3.87
CA THR A 98 5.31 -7.09 -4.95
C THR A 98 6.42 -8.01 -4.39
N ARG A 99 7.22 -7.54 -3.42
CA ARG A 99 8.30 -8.33 -2.82
C ARG A 99 7.78 -9.40 -1.86
N ILE A 100 6.81 -9.05 -1.03
CA ILE A 100 6.26 -9.96 -0.01
C ILE A 100 5.52 -11.13 -0.68
N LEU A 101 4.73 -10.84 -1.71
CA LEU A 101 3.92 -11.82 -2.43
C LEU A 101 4.63 -12.41 -3.66
N GLN A 102 5.82 -11.92 -4.03
CA GLN A 102 6.55 -12.32 -5.25
C GLN A 102 5.69 -12.17 -6.51
N LEU A 103 5.24 -10.94 -6.75
CA LEU A 103 4.44 -10.59 -7.94
C LEU A 103 5.32 -10.22 -9.15
N ASP A 104 6.62 -10.06 -8.93
CA ASP A 104 7.61 -9.84 -9.98
C ASP A 104 7.83 -11.09 -10.84
N HIS A 105 8.47 -10.90 -12.00
CA HIS A 105 8.79 -11.98 -12.95
C HIS A 105 7.58 -12.84 -13.36
N SER A 106 6.43 -12.20 -13.56
CA SER A 106 5.17 -12.85 -13.93
C SER A 106 4.49 -12.11 -15.08
N ASP A 107 3.88 -12.87 -16.00
CA ASP A 107 3.05 -12.31 -17.09
C ASP A 107 1.64 -11.91 -16.61
N ARG A 108 1.30 -12.19 -15.34
CA ARG A 108 0.00 -11.83 -14.77
C ARG A 108 -0.06 -10.31 -14.52
N PRO A 109 -1.22 -9.68 -14.77
CA PRO A 109 -1.38 -8.23 -14.64
C PRO A 109 -1.57 -7.80 -13.17
N TRP A 110 -0.59 -8.06 -12.32
CA TRP A 110 -0.69 -7.88 -10.87
C TRP A 110 -0.97 -6.45 -10.39
N LEU A 111 -0.60 -5.44 -11.19
CA LEU A 111 -0.92 -4.04 -10.89
C LEU A 111 -2.43 -3.82 -10.67
N ARG A 112 -3.29 -4.64 -11.30
CA ARG A 112 -4.74 -4.55 -11.13
C ARG A 112 -5.20 -4.72 -9.68
N LEU A 113 -4.47 -5.47 -8.86
CA LEU A 113 -4.82 -5.74 -7.45
C LEU A 113 -4.86 -4.47 -6.59
N PHE A 114 -4.25 -3.37 -7.06
CA PHE A 114 -4.08 -2.12 -6.32
C PHE A 114 -5.01 -1.00 -6.78
N GLY A 115 -5.85 -1.23 -7.79
CA GLY A 115 -6.77 -0.20 -8.30
C GLY A 115 -8.00 -0.78 -8.98
N LEU A 116 -7.82 -1.48 -10.09
CA LEU A 116 -8.93 -2.01 -10.89
C LEU A 116 -9.75 -3.08 -10.14
N ALA A 117 -9.08 -4.10 -9.58
CA ALA A 117 -9.75 -5.17 -8.85
C ALA A 117 -10.50 -4.67 -7.60
N PRO A 118 -9.92 -3.82 -6.72
CA PRO A 118 -10.69 -3.28 -5.59
C PRO A 118 -11.86 -2.39 -6.03
N ALA A 119 -11.74 -1.64 -7.12
CA ALA A 119 -12.87 -0.89 -7.67
C ALA A 119 -14.00 -1.82 -8.18
N GLU A 120 -13.67 -2.93 -8.83
CA GLU A 120 -14.63 -3.94 -9.25
C GLU A 120 -15.32 -4.61 -8.05
N ILE A 121 -14.56 -4.99 -7.01
CA ILE A 121 -15.06 -5.60 -5.77
C ILE A 121 -15.96 -4.64 -4.97
N ALA A 122 -15.64 -3.35 -4.96
CA ALA A 122 -16.42 -2.33 -4.25
C ALA A 122 -17.63 -1.81 -5.06
N GLY A 123 -17.80 -2.25 -6.32
CA GLY A 123 -18.87 -1.78 -7.20
C GLY A 123 -18.63 -0.39 -7.84
N PHE A 124 -17.41 0.14 -7.73
CA PHE A 124 -16.98 1.40 -8.35
C PHE A 124 -16.63 1.23 -9.83
N ARG A 125 -17.62 0.84 -10.64
CA ARG A 125 -17.43 0.37 -12.03
C ARG A 125 -16.73 1.35 -12.98
N GLN A 126 -16.78 2.65 -12.69
CA GLN A 126 -16.15 3.71 -13.49
C GLN A 126 -14.72 4.07 -13.03
N HIS A 127 -14.22 3.50 -11.92
CA HIS A 127 -12.92 3.81 -11.35
C HIS A 127 -11.88 2.72 -11.63
N GLY A 128 -10.60 3.06 -11.43
CA GLY A 128 -9.47 2.14 -11.60
C GLY A 128 -9.20 1.76 -13.07
N ARG A 129 -9.72 2.53 -14.03
CA ARG A 129 -9.62 2.29 -15.47
C ARG A 129 -9.19 3.56 -16.19
N ILE A 130 -8.46 3.39 -17.29
CA ILE A 130 -8.15 4.47 -18.24
C ILE A 130 -8.92 4.17 -19.52
N ALA A 131 -9.89 5.00 -19.86
CA ALA A 131 -10.67 4.90 -21.09
C ALA A 131 -11.29 6.25 -21.45
N THR A 132 -11.53 6.47 -22.74
CA THR A 132 -12.27 7.64 -23.22
C THR A 132 -13.67 7.71 -22.58
N GLY A 133 -14.06 8.90 -22.13
CA GLY A 133 -15.36 9.12 -21.47
C GLY A 133 -15.39 8.88 -19.97
N LEU A 134 -14.29 8.41 -19.36
CA LEU A 134 -14.13 8.34 -17.91
C LEU A 134 -13.48 9.62 -17.35
N ALA A 135 -13.63 9.83 -16.05
CA ALA A 135 -12.95 10.90 -15.33
C ALA A 135 -11.42 10.77 -15.48
N ALA A 136 -10.73 11.90 -15.63
CA ALA A 136 -9.27 11.94 -15.72
C ALA A 136 -8.62 11.85 -14.32
N ASP A 137 -8.84 10.72 -13.65
CA ASP A 137 -8.27 10.38 -12.35
C ASP A 137 -6.98 9.56 -12.56
N LEU A 138 -5.81 10.15 -12.32
CA LEU A 138 -4.53 9.57 -12.71
C LEU A 138 -3.47 9.78 -11.62
N VAL A 139 -2.59 8.80 -11.47
CA VAL A 139 -1.32 8.94 -10.73
C VAL A 139 -0.19 8.88 -11.75
N LEU A 140 0.48 10.01 -11.94
CA LEU A 140 1.58 10.17 -12.87
C LEU A 140 2.90 10.10 -12.11
N THR A 141 3.85 9.29 -12.58
CA THR A 141 5.17 9.17 -11.97
C THR A 141 6.24 9.42 -13.02
N ARG A 142 7.49 9.67 -12.59
CA ARG A 142 8.63 9.78 -13.51
C ARG A 142 9.13 8.43 -14.01
N ALA A 143 8.67 7.33 -13.39
CA ALA A 143 9.05 5.99 -13.78
C ALA A 143 8.52 5.64 -15.18
N ARG A 144 9.40 5.08 -16.00
CA ARG A 144 9.12 4.67 -17.38
C ARG A 144 8.78 3.19 -17.47
N THR A 145 9.14 2.42 -16.46
CA THR A 145 8.90 0.98 -16.36
C THR A 145 8.43 0.62 -14.95
N ILE A 146 7.81 -0.55 -14.79
CA ILE A 146 7.46 -1.08 -13.47
C ILE A 146 8.73 -1.26 -12.61
N GLN A 147 9.86 -1.63 -13.22
CA GLN A 147 11.11 -1.76 -12.47
C GLN A 147 11.55 -0.42 -11.87
N GLU A 148 11.48 0.68 -12.63
CA GLU A 148 11.76 2.02 -12.12
C GLU A 148 10.75 2.45 -11.05
N LEU A 149 9.46 2.15 -11.27
CA LEU A 149 8.39 2.49 -10.35
C LEU A 149 8.59 1.84 -8.97
N LEU A 150 9.03 0.59 -8.96
CA LEU A 150 9.24 -0.20 -7.74
C LEU A 150 10.62 0.02 -7.10
N SER A 151 11.55 0.67 -7.80
CA SER A 151 12.92 0.89 -7.31
C SER A 151 13.04 2.05 -6.31
N ARG A 152 12.12 3.01 -6.33
CA ARG A 152 12.15 4.19 -5.46
C ARG A 152 10.75 4.57 -4.96
N PRO A 153 10.63 5.16 -3.77
CA PRO A 153 9.41 5.87 -3.39
C PRO A 153 9.10 6.97 -4.41
N GLN A 154 7.83 7.09 -4.80
CA GLN A 154 7.38 8.02 -5.85
C GLN A 154 6.69 9.25 -5.24
N HIS A 155 7.32 9.87 -4.23
CA HIS A 155 6.73 11.04 -3.55
C HIS A 155 6.62 12.27 -4.47
N ASP A 156 7.32 12.28 -5.60
CA ASP A 156 7.30 13.30 -6.65
C ASP A 156 6.13 13.14 -7.65
N ARG A 157 5.31 12.09 -7.52
CA ARG A 157 4.15 11.79 -8.39
C ARG A 157 3.18 12.97 -8.55
N VAL A 158 2.48 13.11 -9.67
CA VAL A 158 1.33 14.01 -9.76
C VAL A 158 0.05 13.20 -9.59
N VAL A 159 -0.88 13.66 -8.75
CA VAL A 159 -2.21 13.06 -8.61
C VAL A 159 -3.22 13.99 -9.27
N LEU A 160 -3.90 13.50 -10.28
CA LEU A 160 -5.00 14.18 -10.95
C LEU A 160 -6.33 13.60 -10.46
N VAL A 161 -7.27 14.48 -10.14
CA VAL A 161 -8.67 14.14 -9.86
C VAL A 161 -9.54 15.00 -10.78
N ASN A 162 -10.38 14.36 -11.60
CA ASN A 162 -11.16 15.02 -12.66
C ASN A 162 -10.30 15.93 -13.55
N GLY A 163 -9.09 15.49 -13.89
CA GLY A 163 -8.15 16.22 -14.75
C GLY A 163 -7.44 17.39 -14.09
N ARG A 164 -7.62 17.61 -12.78
CA ARG A 164 -6.93 18.68 -12.03
C ARG A 164 -5.94 18.10 -11.05
N ALA A 165 -4.74 18.67 -11.02
CA ALA A 165 -3.74 18.30 -10.01
C ALA A 165 -4.22 18.73 -8.62
N ILE A 166 -4.11 17.83 -7.65
CA ILE A 166 -4.38 18.12 -6.24
C ILE A 166 -3.08 18.49 -5.51
N GLU A 167 -3.21 19.27 -4.43
CA GLU A 167 -2.11 19.50 -3.50
C GLU A 167 -1.77 18.19 -2.76
N ARG A 168 -0.47 17.98 -2.52
CA ARG A 168 0.05 16.78 -1.86
C ARG A 168 1.09 17.10 -0.79
N THR A 169 1.17 18.37 -0.39
CA THR A 169 1.99 18.79 0.74
C THR A 169 1.48 18.04 1.96
N LEU A 170 2.30 17.16 2.53
CA LEU A 170 1.94 16.47 3.75
C LEU A 170 1.99 17.46 4.92
N PRO A 171 1.04 17.38 5.87
CA PRO A 171 1.10 18.19 7.08
C PRO A 171 2.38 17.85 7.85
N ASP A 172 2.92 18.84 8.55
CA ASP A 172 4.11 18.64 9.37
C ASP A 172 3.74 17.80 10.60
N TYR A 173 4.59 16.85 11.01
CA TYR A 173 4.34 16.04 12.20
C TYR A 173 4.10 16.88 13.46
N ARG A 174 4.68 18.09 13.51
CA ARG A 174 4.50 19.05 14.60
C ARG A 174 3.06 19.52 14.78
N GLU A 175 2.20 19.37 13.78
CA GLU A 175 0.76 19.64 13.90
C GLU A 175 0.08 18.66 14.87
N LEU A 176 0.73 17.53 15.20
CA LEU A 176 0.23 16.53 16.14
C LEU A 176 0.88 16.63 17.54
N ASP A 177 1.82 17.56 17.77
CA ASP A 177 2.59 17.64 19.03
C ASP A 177 1.66 17.73 20.26
N ASP A 178 0.61 18.55 20.18
CA ASP A 178 -0.36 18.78 21.26
C ASP A 178 -1.18 17.52 21.57
N LEU A 179 -1.54 16.76 20.53
CA LEU A 179 -2.28 15.49 20.66
C LEU A 179 -1.41 14.40 21.26
N LEU A 180 -0.14 14.35 20.85
CA LEU A 180 0.83 13.34 21.29
C LEU A 180 1.53 13.70 22.60
N LYS A 181 1.23 14.89 23.16
CA LYS A 181 1.86 15.44 24.38
C LYS A 181 3.39 15.44 24.28
N ILE A 182 3.91 15.76 23.10
CA ILE A 182 5.35 15.85 22.87
C ILE A 182 5.81 17.22 23.38
N THR A 183 6.53 17.24 24.51
CA THR A 183 7.12 18.47 25.03
C THR A 183 8.24 18.92 24.10
N ARG A 184 8.06 20.07 23.44
CA ARG A 184 9.15 20.67 22.66
C ARG A 184 10.31 21.04 23.59
N PRO A 185 11.55 20.66 23.29
CA PRO A 185 12.68 21.32 23.90
C PRO A 185 12.63 22.80 23.52
N ALA A 186 12.90 23.70 24.48
CA ALA A 186 12.94 25.14 24.24
C ALA A 186 13.88 25.43 23.07
N SER A 187 13.35 25.87 21.93
CA SER A 187 14.16 26.20 20.77
C SER A 187 15.09 27.36 21.10
N HIS A 188 16.37 27.22 20.74
CA HIS A 188 17.27 28.36 20.62
C HIS A 188 16.60 29.41 19.73
N GLN A 189 16.30 30.56 20.32
CA GLN A 189 15.91 31.76 19.59
C GLN A 189 16.99 32.09 18.55
N SER A 190 16.51 32.45 17.36
CA SER A 190 17.21 33.15 16.28
C SER A 190 18.61 33.70 16.60
N ARG A 191 19.64 33.18 15.92
CA ARG A 191 20.78 34.00 15.46
C ARG A 191 20.56 34.11 13.94
N GLY A 192 20.12 35.25 13.43
CA GLY A 192 20.90 36.48 13.36
C GLY A 192 21.52 36.52 11.95
N HIS A 193 21.25 37.60 11.21
CA HIS A 193 21.77 37.87 9.87
C HIS A 193 23.23 37.41 9.69
N ILE A 194 23.50 36.71 8.59
CA ILE A 194 24.85 36.66 8.04
C ILE A 194 24.94 37.87 7.10
N GLU A 195 25.41 39.00 7.62
CA GLU A 195 25.95 40.07 6.80
C GLU A 195 27.28 39.60 6.24
N ILE A 196 27.36 39.51 4.90
CA ILE A 196 28.60 39.29 4.18
C ILE A 196 29.22 40.68 4.01
N GLY A 197 30.02 41.09 4.99
CA GLY A 197 30.82 42.31 4.90
C GLY A 197 32.01 42.08 3.96
N GLU A 198 32.03 42.80 2.85
CA GLU A 198 33.25 43.09 2.09
C GLU A 198 34.20 43.91 2.96
N GLU A 199 35.47 43.52 3.08
CA GLU A 199 36.53 44.49 3.33
C GLU A 199 37.85 44.08 2.68
N HIS A 200 38.39 45.05 1.96
CA HIS A 200 39.60 45.07 1.16
C HIS A 200 40.88 45.17 2.00
N HIS A 201 41.96 44.63 1.44
CA HIS A 201 43.38 45.02 1.55
C HIS A 201 44.08 45.09 2.92
N ALA A 202 45.10 44.22 3.06
CA ALA A 202 46.52 44.63 2.99
C ALA A 202 47.36 43.49 2.40
#